data_AF-A0A1G2U5T0-F1
#
_entry.id   AF-A0A1G2U5T0-F1
#
_cell.length_a   1.000
_cell.length_b   1.000
_cell.length_c   1.000
_cell.angle_alpha   90.00
_cell.angle_beta   90.00
_cell.angle_gamma   90.00
#
_symmetry.space_group_name_H-M   'P 1'
#
loop_
_entity.id
_entity.type
_entity.pdbx_description
1 polymer ?
#
loop_
_entity_poly.entity_id
_entity_poly.type
_entity_poly.pdbx_seq_one_letter_code
_entity_poly.pdbx_strand_id
1 'polypeptide(L)'
;MTDIRNDNDTNGKDIFNIDRNNIDNDNQNEFNSLFLTREELLGRDLAAGLDDEENLRFYLSVCRKYPEEFLRKTYSQVKQIPEKKIKKSRGALFNYLIQKHDKNNNRS
;
A
#
# COMPACT_ATOMS: atom_id res chain seq x y z
N MET A 1 29.80 23.48 -40.75
CA MET A 1 28.42 23.01 -40.91
C MET A 1 28.25 21.84 -39.96
N THR A 2 27.53 22.06 -38.86
CA THR A 2 27.17 21.03 -37.87
C THR A 2 26.16 20.06 -38.46
N ASP A 3 26.36 18.76 -38.27
CA ASP A 3 25.26 17.80 -38.15
C ASP A 3 25.68 16.70 -37.16
N ILE A 4 25.29 16.94 -35.91
CA ILE A 4 25.17 15.92 -34.87
C ILE A 4 23.74 15.37 -34.99
N ARG A 5 23.59 14.08 -35.28
CA ARG A 5 22.38 13.27 -35.00
C ARG A 5 22.83 11.84 -34.66
N ASN A 6 22.70 11.32 -33.44
CA ASN A 6 21.58 11.02 -32.56
C ASN A 6 21.20 9.52 -32.60
N ASP A 7 21.28 8.93 -31.42
CA ASP A 7 20.57 7.77 -30.84
C ASP A 7 20.64 6.39 -31.52
N ASN A 8 21.14 5.42 -30.78
CA ASN A 8 20.31 4.50 -29.98
C ASN A 8 21.19 3.37 -29.44
N ASP A 9 21.38 3.30 -28.12
CA ASP A 9 21.48 1.97 -27.50
C ASP A 9 21.06 2.01 -26.03
N THR A 10 19.78 1.76 -25.84
CA THR A 10 19.16 1.37 -24.57
C THR A 10 19.80 0.08 -24.05
N ASN A 11 20.76 0.21 -23.14
CA ASN A 11 21.14 -0.87 -22.24
C ASN A 11 21.00 -0.39 -20.79
N GLY A 12 19.76 -0.10 -20.39
CA GLY A 12 19.35 0.01 -18.99
C GLY A 12 19.27 -1.36 -18.34
N LYS A 13 20.38 -2.08 -18.33
CA LYS A 13 20.51 -3.39 -17.67
C LYS A 13 20.99 -3.16 -16.24
N ASP A 14 20.13 -3.60 -15.34
CA ASP A 14 20.50 -4.20 -14.06
C ASP A 14 21.17 -3.29 -13.04
N ILE A 15 20.38 -2.36 -12.51
CA ILE A 15 20.60 -1.86 -11.15
C ILE A 15 19.30 -2.13 -10.40
N PHE A 16 19.39 -2.58 -9.14
CA PHE A 16 18.31 -2.86 -8.20
C PHE A 16 17.84 -4.31 -8.07
N ASN A 17 18.79 -5.22 -7.92
CA ASN A 17 18.61 -6.35 -7.00
C ASN A 17 18.97 -5.85 -5.58
N ILE A 18 18.03 -5.19 -4.90
CA ILE A 18 18.18 -4.86 -3.47
C ILE A 18 17.23 -5.76 -2.68
N ASP A 19 17.84 -6.68 -1.94
CA ASP A 19 17.23 -7.60 -1.00
C ASP A 19 16.55 -6.80 0.13
N ARG A 20 15.21 -6.67 0.08
CA ARG A 20 14.39 -5.85 1.01
C ARG A 20 14.15 -6.55 2.35
N ASN A 21 15.22 -6.86 3.08
CA ASN A 21 15.09 -7.59 4.35
C ASN A 21 15.45 -6.82 5.62
N ASN A 22 15.60 -5.50 5.58
CA ASN A 22 15.77 -4.75 6.84
C ASN A 22 15.43 -3.26 6.70
N ILE A 23 14.20 -2.85 7.02
CA ILE A 23 13.90 -1.43 7.24
C ILE A 23 13.04 -1.30 8.50
N ASP A 24 13.72 -1.44 9.64
CA ASP A 24 13.32 -0.84 10.91
C ASP A 24 14.32 0.30 11.21
N ASN A 25 13.91 1.55 11.01
CA ASN A 25 14.12 2.67 11.95
C ASN A 25 13.69 4.01 11.35
N ASP A 26 13.11 4.81 12.23
CA ASP A 26 12.71 6.20 12.09
C ASP A 26 13.74 7.06 11.34
N ASN A 27 13.22 8.06 10.61
CA ASN A 27 13.93 9.24 10.06
C ASN A 27 14.30 9.22 8.56
N GLN A 28 13.34 8.94 7.67
CA GLN A 28 13.52 8.93 6.20
C GLN A 28 12.34 9.57 5.41
N ASN A 29 11.74 10.65 5.90
CA ASN A 29 10.41 11.08 5.41
C ASN A 29 10.36 11.86 4.08
N GLU A 30 11.47 12.36 3.50
CA GLU A 30 11.40 13.06 2.20
C GLU A 30 11.97 12.28 1.01
N PHE A 31 13.00 11.44 1.20
CA PHE A 31 13.62 10.71 0.08
C PHE A 31 13.01 9.32 -0.17
N ASN A 32 12.35 8.71 0.82
CA ASN A 32 11.74 7.40 0.62
C ASN A 32 10.50 7.44 -0.27
N SER A 33 9.77 8.58 -0.34
CA SER A 33 8.58 8.65 -1.19
C SER A 33 8.88 8.43 -2.68
N LEU A 34 10.14 8.64 -3.10
CA LEU A 34 10.58 8.45 -4.48
C LEU A 34 10.74 6.97 -4.88
N PHE A 35 10.82 6.06 -3.90
CA PHE A 35 11.07 4.63 -4.14
C PHE A 35 9.99 3.70 -3.58
N LEU A 36 8.90 4.23 -3.03
CA LEU A 36 7.79 3.40 -2.56
C LEU A 36 7.00 2.85 -3.73
N THR A 37 6.64 1.58 -3.66
CA THR A 37 5.72 1.00 -4.65
C THR A 37 4.31 1.56 -4.44
N ARG A 38 3.45 1.42 -5.45
CA ARG A 38 2.06 1.85 -5.40
C ARG A 38 1.30 1.21 -4.22
N GLU A 39 1.58 -0.07 -3.94
CA GLU A 39 1.02 -0.82 -2.83
C GLU A 39 1.50 -0.30 -1.47
N GLU A 40 2.77 0.13 -1.38
CA GLU A 40 3.35 0.66 -0.15
C GLU A 40 2.81 2.05 0.18
N LEU A 41 2.65 2.90 -0.84
CA LEU A 41 1.95 4.19 -0.72
C LEU A 41 0.51 3.98 -0.25
N LEU A 42 -0.22 3.08 -0.92
CA LEU A 42 -1.59 2.75 -0.53
C LEU A 42 -1.67 2.22 0.90
N GLY A 43 -0.75 1.34 1.31
CA GLY A 43 -0.75 0.78 2.66
C GLY A 43 -0.55 1.85 3.74
N ARG A 44 0.33 2.83 3.49
CA ARG A 44 0.52 3.99 4.38
C ARG A 44 -0.72 4.87 4.43
N ASP A 45 -1.30 5.19 3.27
CA ASP A 45 -2.53 5.98 3.18
C ASP A 45 -3.69 5.34 3.94
N LEU A 46 -3.82 4.01 3.84
CA LEU A 46 -4.85 3.25 4.56
C LEU A 46 -4.61 3.27 6.07
N ALA A 47 -3.37 3.04 6.52
CA ALA A 47 -3.04 3.00 7.94
C ALA A 47 -3.29 4.37 8.59
N ALA A 48 -2.80 5.46 7.98
CA ALA A 48 -3.03 6.82 8.45
C ALA A 48 -4.52 7.19 8.37
N GLY A 49 -5.20 6.90 7.26
CA GLY A 49 -6.60 7.25 7.04
C GLY A 49 -7.58 6.54 7.98
N LEU A 50 -7.19 5.39 8.53
CA LEU A 50 -7.96 4.59 9.50
C LEU A 50 -7.51 4.82 10.96
N ASP A 51 -6.60 5.77 11.20
CA ASP A 51 -6.00 6.05 12.51
C ASP A 51 -5.39 4.79 13.14
N ASP A 52 -4.68 3.99 12.33
CA ASP A 52 -4.17 2.66 12.68
C ASP A 52 -2.71 2.46 12.18
N GLU A 53 -1.91 3.51 12.29
CA GLU A 53 -0.50 3.55 11.83
C GLU A 53 0.39 2.52 12.54
N GLU A 54 0.07 2.18 13.79
CA GLU A 54 0.75 1.12 14.55
C GLU A 54 0.69 -0.26 13.87
N ASN A 55 -0.32 -0.47 13.02
CA ASN A 55 -0.53 -1.71 12.28
C ASN A 55 -0.09 -1.61 10.81
N LEU A 56 0.81 -0.68 10.45
CA LEU A 56 1.27 -0.48 9.06
C LEU A 56 1.69 -1.77 8.34
N ARG A 57 2.41 -2.69 9.02
CA ARG A 57 2.82 -3.97 8.42
C ARG A 57 1.64 -4.80 7.91
N PHE A 58 0.50 -4.77 8.61
CA PHE A 58 -0.72 -5.43 8.18
C PHE A 58 -1.25 -4.81 6.87
N TYR A 59 -1.33 -3.48 6.79
CA TYR A 59 -1.82 -2.79 5.60
C TYR A 59 -0.93 -3.02 4.38
N LEU A 60 0.40 -3.03 4.55
CA LEU A 60 1.33 -3.38 3.48
C LEU A 60 1.10 -4.80 2.95
N SER A 61 0.90 -5.77 3.85
CA SER A 61 0.59 -7.16 3.48
C SER A 61 -0.73 -7.26 2.72
N VAL A 62 -1.77 -6.56 3.19
CA VAL A 62 -3.07 -6.50 2.53
C VAL A 62 -2.97 -5.88 1.13
N CYS A 63 -2.22 -4.78 0.96
CA CYS A 63 -2.05 -4.13 -0.35
C CYS A 63 -1.32 -5.00 -1.38
N ARG A 64 -0.47 -5.91 -0.92
CA ARG A 64 0.18 -6.91 -1.79
C ARG A 64 -0.74 -8.07 -2.15
N LYS A 65 -1.73 -8.39 -1.31
CA LYS A 65 -2.61 -9.56 -1.47
C LYS A 65 -3.88 -9.25 -2.27
N TYR A 66 -4.41 -8.03 -2.17
CA TYR A 66 -5.72 -7.70 -2.74
C TYR A 66 -5.64 -6.59 -3.79
N PRO A 67 -6.54 -6.59 -4.79
CA PRO A 67 -6.62 -5.51 -5.77
C PRO A 67 -6.89 -4.15 -5.11
N GLU A 68 -6.21 -3.11 -5.58
CA GLU A 68 -6.35 -1.75 -5.04
C GLU A 68 -7.79 -1.24 -5.05
N GLU A 69 -8.56 -1.51 -6.11
CA GLU A 69 -9.96 -1.10 -6.22
C GLU A 69 -10.80 -1.64 -5.06
N PHE A 70 -10.63 -2.92 -4.73
CA PHE A 70 -11.31 -3.56 -3.61
C PHE A 70 -10.92 -2.92 -2.27
N LEU A 71 -9.64 -2.60 -2.08
CA LEU A 71 -9.15 -1.95 -0.87
C LEU A 71 -9.70 -0.53 -0.72
N ARG A 72 -9.68 0.28 -1.78
CA ARG A 72 -10.25 1.64 -1.77
C ARG A 72 -11.75 1.65 -1.52
N LYS A 73 -12.48 0.68 -2.09
CA LYS A 73 -13.91 0.49 -1.83
C LYS A 73 -14.16 0.16 -0.36
N THR A 74 -13.41 -0.79 0.18
CA THR A 74 -13.51 -1.20 1.60
C THR A 74 -13.17 -0.04 2.53
N TYR A 75 -12.11 0.71 2.23
CA TYR A 75 -11.71 1.90 2.98
C TYR A 75 -12.83 2.96 2.99
N SER A 76 -13.40 3.26 1.82
CA SER A 76 -14.50 4.22 1.70
C SER A 76 -15.73 3.81 2.51
N GLN A 77 -16.06 2.52 2.55
CA GLN A 77 -17.15 2.00 3.38
C GLN A 77 -16.89 2.23 4.87
N VAL A 78 -15.67 1.99 5.34
CA VAL A 78 -15.30 2.22 6.75
C VAL A 78 -15.37 3.70 7.11
N LYS A 79 -14.87 4.60 6.25
CA LYS A 79 -14.90 6.06 6.50
C LYS A 79 -16.30 6.66 6.54
N GLN A 80 -17.27 6.05 5.84
CA GLN A 80 -18.67 6.50 5.89
C GLN A 80 -19.37 6.16 7.22
N ILE A 81 -18.80 5.25 8.02
CA ILE A 81 -19.40 4.86 9.30
C ILE A 81 -18.92 5.83 10.39
N PRO A 82 -19.85 6.55 11.06
CA PRO A 82 -19.48 7.40 12.19
C PRO A 82 -18.79 6.59 13.28
N GLU A 83 -17.73 7.15 13.86
CA GLU A 83 -16.87 6.48 14.84
C GLU A 83 -17.63 5.94 16.04
N LYS A 84 -18.64 6.68 16.51
CA LYS A 84 -19.56 6.25 17.59
C LYS A 84 -20.33 4.95 17.32
N LYS A 85 -20.40 4.49 16.05
CA LYS A 85 -21.02 3.23 15.65
C LYS A 85 -20.02 2.08 15.51
N ILE A 86 -18.72 2.37 15.61
CA ILE A 86 -17.65 1.39 15.48
C ILE A 86 -17.34 0.82 16.87
N LYS A 87 -17.42 -0.51 17.01
CA LYS A 87 -17.26 -1.19 18.32
C LYS A 87 -15.83 -1.24 18.86
N LYS A 88 -14.82 -1.18 17.97
CA LYS A 88 -13.40 -1.33 18.31
C LYS A 88 -12.57 -0.19 17.74
N SER A 89 -12.19 -0.29 16.47
CA SER A 89 -11.48 0.75 15.72
C SER A 89 -11.82 0.65 14.24
N ARG A 90 -11.52 1.69 13.48
CA ARG A 90 -11.68 1.69 12.01
C ARG A 90 -10.81 0.60 11.37
N GLY A 91 -9.57 0.44 11.81
CA GLY A 91 -8.68 -0.63 11.36
C GLY A 91 -9.22 -2.04 11.62
N ALA A 92 -9.77 -2.28 12.82
CA ALA A 92 -10.39 -3.56 13.13
C ALA A 92 -11.61 -3.87 12.25
N LEU A 93 -12.41 -2.84 11.93
CA LEU A 93 -13.55 -2.99 11.02
C LEU A 93 -13.09 -3.28 9.59
N PHE A 94 -12.06 -2.59 9.12
CA PHE A 94 -11.45 -2.84 7.82
C PHE A 94 -10.97 -4.29 7.71
N ASN A 95 -10.15 -4.74 8.67
CA ASN A 95 -9.66 -6.12 8.72
C ASN A 95 -10.80 -7.15 8.72
N TYR A 96 -11.87 -6.90 9.48
CA TYR A 96 -13.05 -7.76 9.47
C TYR A 96 -13.70 -7.88 8.08
N LEU A 97 -13.83 -6.76 7.34
CA LEU A 97 -14.40 -6.77 5.99
C LEU A 97 -13.53 -7.55 5.00
N ILE A 98 -12.20 -7.41 5.09
CA ILE A 98 -11.24 -8.19 4.30
C ILE A 98 -11.39 -9.69 4.57
N GLN A 99 -11.40 -10.09 5.85
CA GLN A 99 -11.57 -11.50 6.23
C GLN A 99 -12.93 -12.07 5.81
N LYS A 100 -13.98 -11.24 5.84
CA LYS A 100 -15.32 -11.64 5.40
C LYS A 100 -15.35 -11.93 3.89
N HIS A 101 -14.63 -11.14 3.09
CA HIS A 101 -14.49 -11.37 1.66
C HIS A 101 -13.78 -12.70 1.36
N ASP A 102 -12.66 -12.99 2.02
CA ASP A 102 -11.95 -14.27 1.88
C ASP A 102 -12.83 -15.48 2.17
N LYS A 103 -13.61 -15.40 3.26
CA LYS A 103 -14.52 -16.49 3.67
C LYS A 103 -15.64 -16.74 2.65
N ASN A 104 -16.05 -15.73 1.89
CA ASN A 104 -17.08 -15.87 0.87
C ASN A 104 -16.50 -16.47 -0.42
N ASN A 105 -15.31 -16.05 -0.83
CA ASN A 105 -14.65 -16.58 -2.03
C ASN A 105 -14.24 -18.05 -1.87
N ASN A 106 -13.83 -18.49 -0.67
CA ASN A 106 -13.47 -19.89 -0.41
C ASN A 106 -14.68 -20.85 -0.34
N ARG A 107 -15.91 -20.34 -0.44
CA ARG A 107 -17.15 -21.13 -0.34
C ARG A 107 -17.96 -21.17 -1.64
N SER A 108 -17.50 -20.49 -2.69
CA SER A 108 -18.12 -20.48 -4.02
C SER A 108 -17.33 -21.37 -4.96
#